data_AF-A0A9W8KY31-F1
#
_entry.id   AF-A0A9W8KY31-F1
#
_cell.length_a   1.000
_cell.length_b   1.000
_cell.length_c   1.000
_cell.angle_alpha   90.00
_cell.angle_beta   90.00
_cell.angle_gamma   90.00
#
_symmetry.space_group_name_H-M   'P 1'
#
loop_
_entity.id
_entity.type
_entity.pdbx_description
1 polymer ?
#
loop_
_entity_poly.entity_id
_entity_poly.type
_entity_poly.pdbx_seq_one_letter_code
_entity_poly.pdbx_strand_id
1 'polypeptide(L)'
;MANGTNYVDFYNSLWDVISWPLQQSKMDSKEISSQMSLFDSIISSSKNKEDVTISRQQWIESLAVASSLVDAGFIWTTADLQRQARKWISTIEAHLNLDPDNLKIDGDIFRSICVLRVRPYFANSIDSVGQNIISQEKQEYVLVGSDSSNQLMKNTYNSKFGQDNSKWRKHPQCIAAFSWAFDRLCDDDIVEQIAYILPVVVALMDDYECHAKLWGLRLALKLLRRGGQQGFMRKSGIANVIDKSVRECLLYRSDSGKEFAVDLLSCAFEAAIESARILYSDPQNANYSDGWWFITEKVIANDVYVADNIAASSILCKQVTLLCQPLGVAIARYLRPLVGMLCQGLHSPVYLSQSICDLHLVIVQQIQVLMDTCSQRIHVYVQEIIAALAYSWASTQNKNAGNIKNIGELQDRIISIVHRFQKICPETTQASIKRLHQTRPSIFAQ
;
A
#
# COMPACT_ATOMS: atom_id res chain seq x y z
N MET A 1 -41.74 -7.39 27.82
CA MET A 1 -41.51 -8.66 27.09
C MET A 1 -41.25 -8.31 25.63
N ALA A 2 -40.02 -7.89 25.32
CA ALA A 2 -39.58 -7.80 23.94
C ALA A 2 -39.42 -9.24 23.47
N ASN A 3 -40.26 -9.67 22.51
CA ASN A 3 -40.10 -10.95 21.82
C ASN A 3 -38.64 -11.06 21.41
N GLY A 4 -38.00 -12.18 21.74
CA GLY A 4 -36.59 -12.43 21.47
C GLY A 4 -36.29 -12.32 19.99
N THR A 5 -36.02 -11.10 19.53
CA THR A 5 -35.35 -10.85 18.28
C THR A 5 -34.08 -11.67 18.39
N ASN A 6 -34.00 -12.72 17.57
CA ASN A 6 -32.89 -13.64 17.58
C ASN A 6 -31.63 -12.79 17.42
N TYR A 7 -30.74 -12.85 18.42
CA TYR A 7 -29.50 -12.08 18.44
C TYR A 7 -28.82 -12.12 17.06
N VAL A 8 -28.80 -13.30 16.43
CA VAL A 8 -28.28 -13.54 15.07
C VAL A 8 -28.94 -12.68 14.00
N ASP A 9 -30.27 -12.54 14.01
CA ASP A 9 -31.02 -11.76 13.01
C ASP A 9 -30.69 -10.27 13.12
N PHE A 10 -30.48 -9.76 14.34
CA PHE A 10 -30.04 -8.38 14.55
C PHE A 10 -28.65 -8.13 13.93
N TYR A 11 -27.67 -9.03 14.12
CA TYR A 11 -26.34 -8.85 13.55
C TYR A 11 -26.31 -8.97 12.05
N ASN A 12 -27.06 -9.92 11.50
CA ASN A 12 -27.17 -10.06 10.05
C ASN A 12 -27.85 -8.82 9.47
N SER A 13 -28.90 -8.31 10.10
CA SER A 13 -29.52 -7.04 9.72
C SER A 13 -28.52 -5.87 9.79
N LEU A 14 -27.77 -5.71 10.88
CA LEU A 14 -26.79 -4.64 11.00
C LEU A 14 -25.66 -4.78 9.96
N TRP A 15 -25.16 -6.00 9.75
CA TRP A 15 -24.13 -6.29 8.75
C TRP A 15 -24.63 -6.00 7.33
N ASP A 16 -25.88 -6.34 7.02
CA ASP A 16 -26.51 -6.07 5.73
C ASP A 16 -26.79 -4.57 5.55
N VAL A 17 -27.22 -3.86 6.60
CA VAL A 17 -27.39 -2.40 6.62
C VAL A 17 -26.05 -1.69 6.35
N ILE A 18 -24.93 -2.20 6.90
CA ILE A 18 -23.59 -1.67 6.61
C ILE A 18 -23.14 -2.02 5.18
N SER A 19 -23.66 -3.09 4.57
CA SER A 19 -23.34 -3.49 3.19
C SER A 19 -24.01 -2.60 2.13
N TRP A 20 -25.22 -2.15 2.42
CA TRP A 20 -26.09 -1.37 1.54
C TRP A 20 -25.60 0.03 1.07
N PRO A 21 -24.74 0.79 1.79
CA PRO A 21 -24.39 2.17 1.48
C PRO A 21 -23.63 2.38 0.16
N LEU A 22 -23.05 1.33 -0.45
CA LEU A 22 -22.45 1.47 -1.78
C LEU A 22 -23.48 1.70 -2.89
N GLN A 23 -24.77 1.47 -2.64
CA GLN A 23 -25.83 1.63 -3.65
C GLN A 23 -26.59 2.95 -3.57
N GLN A 24 -26.55 3.68 -2.44
CA GLN A 24 -27.31 4.92 -2.27
C GLN A 24 -26.47 6.00 -1.57
N SER A 25 -26.35 7.17 -2.20
CA SER A 25 -25.49 8.29 -1.81
C SER A 25 -25.86 9.00 -0.49
N LYS A 26 -26.78 8.46 0.31
CA LYS A 26 -27.12 8.97 1.64
C LYS A 26 -27.47 7.80 2.55
N MET A 27 -26.48 7.36 3.32
CA MET A 27 -26.73 6.53 4.49
C MET A 27 -27.53 7.37 5.49
N ASP A 28 -28.73 6.93 5.89
CA ASP A 28 -29.47 7.63 6.94
C ASP A 28 -28.73 7.38 8.26
N SER A 29 -27.91 8.35 8.67
CA SER A 29 -27.21 8.35 9.96
C SER A 29 -28.13 8.01 11.14
N LYS A 30 -29.44 8.27 11.02
CA LYS A 30 -30.43 7.92 12.04
C LYS A 30 -30.69 6.41 12.12
N GLU A 31 -30.72 5.71 11.00
CA GLU A 31 -30.95 4.26 10.97
C GLU A 31 -29.78 3.52 11.62
N ILE A 32 -28.54 3.89 11.28
CA ILE A 32 -27.35 3.36 11.96
C ILE A 32 -27.46 3.68 13.45
N SER A 33 -27.65 4.94 13.82
CA SER A 33 -27.72 5.36 15.23
C SER A 33 -28.82 4.62 16.01
N SER A 34 -29.94 4.29 15.36
CA SER A 34 -31.01 3.47 15.95
C SER A 34 -30.55 2.03 16.18
N GLN A 35 -29.94 1.39 15.19
CA GLN A 35 -29.35 0.05 15.35
C GLN A 35 -28.25 0.03 16.41
N MET A 36 -27.46 1.10 16.49
CA MET A 36 -26.43 1.27 17.51
C MET A 36 -26.99 1.41 18.91
N SER A 37 -28.09 2.14 19.08
CA SER A 37 -28.78 2.27 20.37
C SER A 37 -29.35 0.92 20.82
N LEU A 38 -29.87 0.12 19.87
CA LEU A 38 -30.33 -1.23 20.14
C LEU A 38 -29.17 -2.13 20.57
N PHE A 39 -28.02 -2.02 19.91
CA PHE A 39 -26.81 -2.73 20.28
C PHE A 39 -26.30 -2.38 21.68
N ASP A 40 -26.27 -1.09 22.02
CA ASP A 40 -25.91 -0.62 23.36
C ASP A 40 -26.85 -1.19 24.42
N SER A 41 -28.14 -1.30 24.11
CA SER A 41 -29.12 -1.93 24.99
C SER A 41 -28.84 -3.42 25.20
N ILE A 42 -28.44 -4.15 24.15
CA ILE A 42 -28.10 -5.59 24.22
C ILE A 42 -26.80 -5.80 25.02
N ILE A 43 -25.78 -4.99 24.78
CA ILE A 43 -24.52 -5.07 25.53
C ILE A 43 -24.71 -4.65 26.99
N SER A 44 -25.57 -3.68 27.26
CA SER A 44 -25.84 -3.22 28.63
C SER A 44 -26.67 -4.25 29.41
N SER A 45 -27.61 -4.93 28.75
CA SER A 45 -28.38 -6.00 29.39
C SER A 45 -27.53 -7.24 29.69
N SER A 46 -26.52 -7.56 28.87
CA SER A 46 -25.61 -8.68 29.14
C SER A 46 -24.74 -8.47 30.38
N LYS A 47 -24.48 -7.22 30.79
CA LYS A 47 -23.78 -6.92 32.06
C LYS A 47 -24.62 -7.26 33.29
N ASN A 48 -25.94 -7.15 33.18
CA ASN A 48 -26.89 -7.48 34.24
C ASN A 48 -27.21 -8.97 34.16
N LYS A 49 -26.23 -9.79 34.58
CA LYS A 49 -26.02 -11.25 34.56
C LYS A 49 -27.19 -12.26 34.51
N GLU A 50 -28.47 -11.90 34.53
CA GLU A 50 -29.53 -12.86 34.89
C GLU A 50 -30.32 -13.50 33.73
N ASP A 51 -30.37 -12.95 32.50
CA ASP A 51 -31.33 -13.49 31.49
C ASP A 51 -30.83 -13.76 30.06
N VAL A 52 -29.61 -13.36 29.64
CA VAL A 52 -29.15 -13.58 28.25
C VAL A 52 -27.75 -14.18 28.18
N THR A 53 -27.67 -15.49 27.91
CA THR A 53 -26.39 -16.16 27.64
C THR A 53 -25.98 -15.96 26.19
N ILE A 54 -25.12 -14.97 25.93
CA ILE A 54 -24.50 -14.76 24.61
C ILE A 54 -23.35 -15.77 24.43
N SER A 55 -23.37 -16.54 23.35
CA SER A 55 -22.33 -17.53 23.07
C SER A 55 -20.99 -16.87 22.68
N ARG A 56 -19.87 -17.59 22.84
CA ARG A 56 -18.55 -17.09 22.40
C ARG A 56 -18.53 -16.76 20.91
N GLN A 57 -19.16 -17.59 20.07
CA GLN A 57 -19.27 -17.35 18.63
C GLN A 57 -20.04 -16.05 18.34
N GLN A 58 -21.14 -15.82 19.05
CA GLN A 58 -21.92 -14.60 18.94
C GLN A 58 -21.10 -13.35 19.29
N TRP A 59 -20.26 -13.42 20.33
CA TRP A 59 -19.31 -12.33 20.65
C TRP A 59 -18.28 -12.10 19.54
N ILE A 60 -17.78 -13.15 18.90
CA ILE A 60 -16.84 -13.02 17.78
C ILE A 60 -17.52 -12.38 16.55
N GLU A 61 -18.77 -12.74 16.27
CA GLU A 61 -19.54 -12.08 15.21
C GLU A 61 -19.75 -10.59 15.51
N SER A 62 -20.07 -10.26 16.77
CA SER A 62 -20.16 -8.87 17.22
C SER A 62 -18.85 -8.12 17.03
N LEU A 63 -17.73 -8.78 17.32
CA LEU A 63 -16.40 -8.21 17.13
C LEU A 63 -16.13 -7.89 15.66
N ALA A 64 -16.50 -8.78 14.75
CA ALA A 64 -16.36 -8.57 13.31
C ALA A 64 -17.22 -7.39 12.80
N VAL A 65 -18.45 -7.25 13.30
CA VAL A 65 -19.31 -6.12 12.95
C VAL A 65 -18.73 -4.82 13.50
N ALA A 66 -18.40 -4.77 14.80
CA ALA A 66 -17.86 -3.59 15.44
C ALA A 66 -16.52 -3.16 14.82
N SER A 67 -15.64 -4.11 14.47
CA SER A 67 -14.35 -3.82 13.85
C SER A 67 -14.49 -3.17 12.47
N SER A 68 -15.47 -3.62 11.68
CA SER A 68 -15.79 -3.02 10.37
C SER A 68 -16.24 -1.55 10.43
N LEU A 69 -16.64 -1.09 11.60
CA LEU A 69 -17.10 0.28 11.85
C LEU A 69 -15.99 1.21 12.37
N VAL A 70 -14.83 0.66 12.74
CA VAL A 70 -13.70 1.42 13.29
C VAL A 70 -12.74 1.92 12.22
N ASP A 71 -12.70 1.28 11.06
CA ASP A 71 -11.74 1.60 10.00
C ASP A 71 -12.12 2.87 9.24
N ALA A 72 -11.36 3.95 9.46
CA ALA A 72 -11.55 5.26 8.84
C ALA A 72 -11.36 5.27 7.31
N GLY A 73 -10.80 4.20 6.73
CA GLY A 73 -10.62 4.07 5.30
C GLY A 73 -11.91 3.80 4.54
N PHE A 74 -13.04 3.57 5.21
CA PHE A 74 -14.32 3.26 4.58
C PHE A 74 -15.34 4.39 4.72
N ILE A 75 -16.04 4.65 3.61
CA ILE A 75 -16.95 5.80 3.43
C ILE A 75 -18.12 5.86 4.43
N TRP A 76 -18.51 4.74 5.03
CA TRP A 76 -19.61 4.68 6.00
C TRP A 76 -19.18 5.06 7.42
N THR A 77 -17.88 5.16 7.70
CA THR A 77 -17.40 5.40 9.06
C THR A 77 -17.35 6.90 9.38
N THR A 78 -18.18 7.33 10.35
CA THR A 78 -18.12 8.68 10.92
C THR A 78 -17.31 8.69 12.21
N ALA A 79 -16.82 9.85 12.64
CA ALA A 79 -16.07 9.95 13.90
C ALA A 79 -16.90 9.49 15.12
N ASP A 80 -18.21 9.76 15.11
CA ASP A 80 -19.12 9.30 16.16
C ASP A 80 -19.31 7.77 16.12
N LEU A 81 -19.48 7.21 14.91
CA LEU A 81 -19.60 5.76 14.69
C LEU A 81 -18.34 5.03 15.16
N GLN A 82 -17.17 5.53 14.79
CA GLN A 82 -15.88 4.98 15.22
C GLN A 82 -15.71 5.03 16.74
N ARG A 83 -16.10 6.14 17.37
CA ARG A 83 -16.02 6.29 18.84
C ARG A 83 -16.90 5.27 19.55
N GLN A 84 -18.12 5.05 19.06
CA GLN A 84 -19.04 4.09 19.67
C GLN A 84 -18.64 2.63 19.36
N ALA A 85 -18.21 2.34 18.13
CA ALA A 85 -17.66 1.04 17.77
C ALA A 85 -16.42 0.67 18.61
N ARG A 86 -15.54 1.63 18.96
CA ARG A 86 -14.43 1.39 19.90
C ARG A 86 -14.90 1.03 21.30
N LYS A 87 -15.99 1.64 21.80
CA LYS A 87 -16.59 1.27 23.09
C LYS A 87 -17.13 -0.16 23.06
N TRP A 88 -17.72 -0.55 21.92
CA TRP A 88 -18.21 -1.91 21.70
C TRP A 88 -17.08 -2.91 21.70
N ILE A 89 -16.04 -2.66 20.91
CA ILE A 89 -14.84 -3.51 20.84
C ILE A 89 -14.27 -3.73 22.25
N SER A 90 -14.07 -2.65 23.02
CA SER A 90 -13.56 -2.78 24.40
C SER A 90 -14.47 -3.62 25.29
N THR A 91 -15.79 -3.50 25.13
CA THR A 91 -16.73 -4.33 25.90
C THR A 91 -16.71 -5.80 25.46
N ILE A 92 -16.63 -6.06 24.15
CA ILE A 92 -16.56 -7.40 23.58
C ILE A 92 -15.24 -8.07 23.96
N GLU A 93 -14.12 -7.34 23.90
CA GLU A 93 -12.78 -7.79 24.31
C GLU A 93 -12.79 -8.26 25.76
N ALA A 94 -13.42 -7.50 26.68
CA ALA A 94 -13.57 -7.90 28.07
C ALA A 94 -14.36 -9.21 28.25
N HIS A 95 -15.38 -9.47 27.41
CA HIS A 95 -16.15 -10.72 27.45
C HIS A 95 -15.41 -11.90 26.81
N LEU A 96 -14.55 -11.64 25.83
CA LEU A 96 -13.71 -12.65 25.19
C LEU A 96 -12.45 -12.98 26.00
N ASN A 97 -12.22 -12.27 27.12
CA ASN A 97 -11.00 -12.30 27.93
C ASN A 97 -9.74 -11.94 27.10
N LEU A 98 -9.89 -10.97 26.19
CA LEU A 98 -8.77 -10.41 25.44
C LEU A 98 -8.02 -9.39 26.31
N ASP A 99 -6.69 -9.39 26.21
CA ASP A 99 -5.85 -8.46 26.95
C ASP A 99 -6.09 -7.03 26.45
N PRO A 100 -6.57 -6.11 27.31
CA PRO A 100 -6.83 -4.72 26.91
C PRO A 100 -5.54 -3.93 26.61
N ASP A 101 -4.41 -4.33 27.19
CA ASP A 101 -3.12 -3.65 27.05
C ASP A 101 -2.33 -4.20 25.85
N ASN A 102 -2.51 -5.48 25.53
CA ASN A 102 -1.90 -6.16 24.40
C ASN A 102 -2.99 -6.70 23.48
N LEU A 103 -3.67 -5.79 22.77
CA LEU A 103 -4.81 -5.97 21.84
C LEU A 103 -4.56 -6.94 20.67
N LYS A 104 -3.98 -8.11 20.94
CA LYS A 104 -3.77 -9.18 19.99
C LYS A 104 -4.92 -10.17 20.11
N ILE A 105 -5.39 -10.65 18.97
CA ILE A 105 -6.30 -11.78 18.88
C ILE A 105 -5.51 -13.03 18.51
N ASP A 106 -5.90 -14.16 19.11
CA ASP A 106 -5.35 -15.45 18.75
C ASP A 106 -5.82 -15.89 17.35
N GLY A 107 -5.13 -16.90 16.81
CA GLY A 107 -5.46 -17.50 15.53
C GLY A 107 -6.90 -18.04 15.44
N ASP A 108 -7.52 -18.48 16.55
CA ASP A 108 -8.86 -19.06 16.56
C ASP A 108 -9.96 -18.00 16.40
N ILE A 109 -9.82 -16.85 17.07
CA ILE A 109 -10.71 -15.69 16.90
C ILE A 109 -10.56 -15.16 15.48
N PHE A 110 -9.34 -14.98 14.98
CA PHE A 110 -9.10 -14.54 13.61
C PHE A 110 -9.73 -15.49 12.58
N ARG A 111 -9.51 -16.79 12.74
CA ARG A 111 -10.12 -17.83 11.90
C ARG A 111 -11.63 -17.75 11.92
N SER A 112 -12.22 -17.58 13.10
CA SER A 112 -13.66 -17.48 13.28
C SER A 112 -14.25 -16.26 12.57
N ILE A 113 -13.61 -15.08 12.69
CA ILE A 113 -13.98 -13.88 11.93
C ILE A 113 -13.91 -14.17 10.43
N CYS A 114 -12.82 -14.78 9.97
CA CYS A 114 -12.63 -15.11 8.56
C CYS A 114 -13.71 -16.07 8.04
N VAL A 115 -14.02 -17.15 8.77
CA VAL A 115 -15.03 -18.14 8.36
C VAL A 115 -16.42 -17.54 8.33
N LEU A 116 -16.79 -16.74 9.34
CA LEU A 116 -18.16 -16.23 9.50
C LEU A 116 -18.45 -15.01 8.63
N ARG A 117 -17.48 -14.11 8.46
CA ARG A 117 -17.75 -12.77 7.90
C ARG A 117 -16.86 -12.37 6.72
N VAL A 118 -15.85 -13.15 6.35
CA VAL A 118 -14.95 -12.81 5.23
C VAL A 118 -15.07 -13.82 4.09
N ARG A 119 -14.79 -15.10 4.38
CA ARG A 119 -14.79 -16.20 3.41
C ARG A 119 -16.09 -16.32 2.61
N PRO A 120 -17.31 -16.13 3.16
CA PRO A 120 -18.54 -16.20 2.37
C PRO A 120 -18.59 -15.21 1.20
N TYR A 121 -17.82 -14.12 1.28
CA TYR A 121 -17.79 -13.05 0.28
C TYR A 121 -16.63 -13.18 -0.72
N PHE A 122 -15.57 -13.89 -0.34
CA PHE A 122 -14.38 -14.15 -1.18
C PHE A 122 -14.35 -15.55 -1.80
N ALA A 123 -15.11 -16.51 -1.26
CA ALA A 123 -15.27 -17.79 -1.90
C ALA A 123 -15.99 -17.59 -3.24
N ASN A 124 -15.35 -18.03 -4.33
CA ASN A 124 -16.04 -18.22 -5.60
C ASN A 124 -17.29 -19.05 -5.28
N SER A 125 -18.48 -18.54 -5.60
CA SER A 125 -19.71 -19.31 -5.43
C SER A 125 -19.61 -20.55 -6.32
N ILE A 126 -19.16 -21.67 -5.76
CA ILE A 126 -19.37 -23.00 -6.33
C ILE A 126 -20.84 -23.36 -6.01
N ASP A 127 -21.76 -22.50 -6.44
CA ASP A 127 -23.19 -22.70 -6.34
C ASP A 127 -23.65 -22.70 -7.80
N SER A 128 -23.67 -23.82 -8.51
CA SER A 128 -24.94 -24.57 -8.64
C SER A 128 -24.79 -25.91 -9.42
N VAL A 129 -23.72 -26.69 -9.22
CA VAL A 129 -23.68 -28.09 -9.69
C VAL A 129 -22.92 -28.95 -8.68
N GLY A 130 -23.63 -29.51 -7.70
CA GLY A 130 -23.07 -30.51 -6.79
C GLY A 130 -23.24 -30.22 -5.30
N GLN A 131 -24.47 -29.99 -4.82
CA GLN A 131 -24.79 -30.28 -3.43
C GLN A 131 -24.68 -31.79 -3.21
N ASN A 132 -23.50 -32.26 -2.83
CA ASN A 132 -23.24 -33.48 -2.06
C ASN A 132 -21.71 -33.67 -2.01
N ILE A 133 -21.06 -33.01 -1.05
CA ILE A 133 -19.88 -33.49 -0.30
C ILE A 133 -19.73 -32.47 0.83
N ILE A 134 -20.43 -32.72 1.93
CA ILE A 134 -20.02 -32.21 3.25
C ILE A 134 -18.98 -33.22 3.72
N SER A 135 -17.73 -32.98 3.33
CA SER A 135 -16.56 -33.58 3.95
C SER A 135 -15.55 -32.46 4.15
N GLN A 136 -15.16 -32.25 5.40
CA GLN A 136 -14.03 -31.40 5.79
C GLN A 136 -12.70 -32.00 5.31
N GLU A 137 -12.53 -32.21 4.02
CA GLU A 137 -11.21 -32.52 3.47
C GLU A 137 -10.45 -31.22 3.30
N LYS A 138 -9.30 -31.16 3.98
CA LYS A 138 -8.21 -30.21 3.74
C LYS A 138 -8.12 -29.95 2.23
N GLN A 139 -8.60 -28.79 1.79
CA GLN A 139 -8.13 -28.23 0.53
C GLN A 139 -6.68 -27.81 0.79
N GLU A 140 -5.76 -28.75 0.63
CA GLU A 140 -4.37 -28.44 0.38
C GLU A 140 -4.34 -27.60 -0.90
N TYR A 141 -4.08 -26.31 -0.73
CA TYR A 141 -3.67 -25.46 -1.84
C TYR A 141 -2.33 -26.01 -2.33
N VAL A 142 -2.38 -26.97 -3.26
CA VAL A 142 -1.21 -27.38 -4.02
C VAL A 142 -0.82 -26.18 -4.88
N LEU A 143 0.22 -25.47 -4.45
CA LEU A 143 0.90 -24.47 -5.26
C LEU A 143 1.50 -25.19 -6.48
N VAL A 144 0.73 -25.25 -7.57
CA VAL A 144 1.17 -25.89 -8.81
C VAL A 144 2.36 -25.11 -9.35
N GLY A 145 3.52 -25.78 -9.40
CA GLY A 145 4.74 -25.29 -10.00
C GLY A 145 4.53 -24.90 -11.46
N SER A 146 5.24 -23.86 -11.87
CA SER A 146 5.16 -23.23 -13.19
C SER A 146 5.78 -24.10 -14.28
N ASP A 147 4.99 -24.96 -14.92
CA ASP A 147 5.38 -25.58 -16.20
C ASP A 147 4.28 -25.43 -17.26
N SER A 148 4.56 -24.53 -18.22
CA SER A 148 4.28 -24.53 -19.67
C SER A 148 2.92 -24.93 -20.29
N SER A 149 1.86 -25.25 -19.56
CA SER A 149 0.54 -25.61 -20.15
C SER A 149 -0.46 -24.45 -20.32
N ASN A 150 0.01 -23.26 -20.75
CA ASN A 150 -0.73 -21.99 -20.60
C ASN A 150 -1.46 -21.43 -21.84
N GLN A 151 -1.61 -22.18 -22.93
CA GLN A 151 -2.29 -21.67 -24.14
C GLN A 151 -3.76 -22.05 -24.27
N LEU A 152 -4.21 -23.20 -23.74
CA LEU A 152 -5.64 -23.58 -23.81
C LEU A 152 -6.51 -22.94 -22.74
N MET A 153 -5.98 -22.54 -21.58
CA MET A 153 -6.76 -21.83 -20.56
C MET A 153 -7.02 -20.35 -20.90
N LYS A 154 -6.11 -19.66 -21.62
CA LYS A 154 -6.26 -18.23 -21.91
C LYS A 154 -7.53 -17.88 -22.72
N ASN A 155 -8.01 -18.79 -23.55
CA ASN A 155 -9.19 -18.54 -24.38
C ASN A 155 -10.52 -18.71 -23.62
N THR A 156 -10.55 -19.41 -22.49
CA THR A 156 -11.73 -19.49 -21.61
C THR A 156 -11.77 -18.35 -20.59
N TYR A 157 -10.62 -17.76 -20.25
CA TYR A 157 -10.54 -16.63 -19.32
C TYR A 157 -11.04 -15.31 -19.92
N ASN A 158 -10.91 -15.08 -21.23
CA ASN A 158 -11.23 -13.79 -21.83
C ASN A 158 -12.73 -13.52 -22.10
N SER A 159 -13.64 -14.50 -22.00
CA SER A 159 -15.09 -14.27 -22.24
C SER A 159 -15.93 -14.10 -20.96
N LYS A 160 -15.35 -14.24 -19.76
CA LYS A 160 -16.03 -14.11 -18.46
C LYS A 160 -15.70 -12.86 -17.65
N PHE A 161 -14.83 -11.98 -18.15
CA PHE A 161 -14.43 -10.73 -17.47
C PHE A 161 -15.55 -9.66 -17.37
N GLY A 162 -16.77 -9.92 -17.88
CA GLY A 162 -17.87 -8.96 -17.88
C GLY A 162 -18.94 -9.15 -16.78
N GLN A 163 -18.87 -10.21 -15.96
CA GLN A 163 -19.76 -10.37 -14.81
C GLN A 163 -18.96 -10.58 -13.53
N ASP A 164 -18.76 -9.44 -12.88
CA ASP A 164 -18.19 -9.25 -11.56
C ASP A 164 -19.00 -10.00 -10.47
N ASN A 165 -18.77 -11.30 -10.38
CA ASN A 165 -19.42 -12.18 -9.40
C ASN A 165 -18.77 -12.12 -8.01
N SER A 166 -17.83 -11.20 -7.76
CA SER A 166 -17.19 -11.13 -6.45
C SER A 166 -18.15 -10.49 -5.43
N LYS A 167 -18.76 -11.35 -4.60
CA LYS A 167 -19.75 -10.95 -3.59
C LYS A 167 -19.19 -9.84 -2.67
N TRP A 168 -17.90 -9.88 -2.35
CA TRP A 168 -17.25 -8.90 -1.49
C TRP A 168 -17.37 -7.44 -1.96
N ARG A 169 -17.53 -7.16 -3.26
CA ARG A 169 -17.72 -5.78 -3.73
C ARG A 169 -19.01 -5.15 -3.23
N LYS A 170 -20.04 -5.97 -2.99
CA LYS A 170 -21.31 -5.53 -2.38
C LYS A 170 -21.26 -5.53 -0.85
N HIS A 171 -20.17 -6.04 -0.27
CA HIS A 171 -20.01 -6.20 1.17
C HIS A 171 -18.61 -5.75 1.62
N PRO A 172 -18.19 -4.50 1.32
CA PRO A 172 -16.84 -4.00 1.59
C PRO A 172 -16.46 -4.04 3.08
N GLN A 173 -17.44 -4.08 3.99
CA GLN A 173 -17.22 -4.20 5.42
C GLN A 173 -16.58 -5.54 5.83
N CYS A 174 -16.65 -6.58 4.98
CA CYS A 174 -15.86 -7.79 5.19
C CYS A 174 -14.35 -7.54 5.08
N ILE A 175 -13.93 -6.61 4.21
CA ILE A 175 -12.53 -6.17 4.07
C ILE A 175 -12.12 -5.39 5.32
N ALA A 176 -12.99 -4.50 5.80
CA ALA A 176 -12.74 -3.72 7.02
C ALA A 176 -12.56 -4.63 8.25
N ALA A 177 -13.47 -5.60 8.43
CA ALA A 177 -13.37 -6.59 9.51
C ALA A 177 -12.09 -7.43 9.38
N PHE A 178 -11.77 -7.89 8.17
CA PHE A 178 -10.55 -8.64 7.89
C PHE A 178 -9.28 -7.83 8.20
N SER A 179 -9.21 -6.58 7.74
CA SER A 179 -8.08 -5.67 7.96
C SER A 179 -7.84 -5.47 9.46
N TRP A 180 -8.89 -5.14 10.22
CA TRP A 180 -8.81 -4.98 11.67
C TRP A 180 -8.36 -6.26 12.39
N ALA A 181 -8.91 -7.41 11.99
CA ALA A 181 -8.57 -8.69 12.60
C ALA A 181 -7.13 -9.07 12.28
N PHE A 182 -6.70 -8.84 11.04
CA PHE A 182 -5.32 -9.11 10.63
C PHE A 182 -4.34 -8.22 11.39
N ASP A 183 -4.66 -6.95 11.65
CA ASP A 183 -3.82 -6.01 12.42
C ASP A 183 -3.54 -6.47 13.85
N ARG A 184 -4.46 -7.25 14.40
CA ARG A 184 -4.38 -7.75 15.77
C ARG A 184 -3.97 -9.21 15.87
N LEU A 185 -3.94 -9.95 14.76
CA LEU A 185 -3.48 -11.35 14.77
C LEU A 185 -2.09 -11.44 15.42
N CYS A 186 -1.78 -12.45 16.21
CA CYS A 186 -0.41 -12.64 16.70
C CYS A 186 0.55 -12.96 15.53
N ASP A 187 1.78 -12.48 15.59
CA ASP A 187 2.77 -12.76 14.52
C ASP A 187 3.06 -14.26 14.40
N ASP A 188 3.05 -14.99 15.52
CA ASP A 188 3.24 -16.44 15.57
C ASP A 188 2.11 -17.21 14.86
N ASP A 189 0.90 -16.65 14.81
CA ASP A 189 -0.27 -17.29 14.21
C ASP A 189 -0.38 -17.03 12.69
N ILE A 190 0.38 -16.09 12.13
CA ILE A 190 0.25 -15.71 10.71
C ILE A 190 0.45 -16.90 9.77
N VAL A 191 1.45 -17.74 10.06
CA VAL A 191 1.78 -18.91 9.24
C VAL A 191 0.62 -19.92 9.25
N GLU A 192 0.01 -20.16 10.41
CA GLU A 192 -1.11 -21.10 10.55
C GLU A 192 -2.39 -20.58 9.90
N GLN A 193 -2.58 -19.27 9.88
CA GLN A 193 -3.77 -18.63 9.32
C GLN A 193 -3.60 -18.21 7.84
N ILE A 194 -2.49 -18.58 7.20
CA ILE A 194 -2.15 -18.13 5.84
C ILE A 194 -3.21 -18.50 4.80
N ALA A 195 -3.88 -19.65 4.97
CA ALA A 195 -4.94 -20.13 4.08
C ALA A 195 -6.19 -19.23 4.11
N TYR A 196 -6.39 -18.45 5.18
CA TYR A 196 -7.46 -17.44 5.27
C TYR A 196 -7.00 -16.07 4.79
N ILE A 197 -5.71 -15.75 4.98
CA ILE A 197 -5.14 -14.44 4.64
C ILE A 197 -4.93 -14.31 3.13
N LEU A 198 -4.21 -15.26 2.53
CA LEU A 198 -3.70 -15.14 1.17
C LEU A 198 -4.80 -14.96 0.12
N PRO A 199 -5.94 -15.70 0.15
CA PRO A 199 -6.99 -15.52 -0.85
C PRO A 199 -7.58 -14.10 -0.86
N VAL A 200 -7.74 -13.47 0.31
CA VAL A 200 -8.25 -12.10 0.43
C VAL A 200 -7.25 -11.10 -0.15
N VAL A 201 -5.97 -11.25 0.22
CA VAL A 201 -4.89 -10.37 -0.26
C VAL A 201 -4.79 -10.42 -1.79
N VAL A 202 -4.68 -11.61 -2.38
CA VAL A 202 -4.51 -11.78 -3.83
C VAL A 202 -5.75 -11.33 -4.58
N ALA A 203 -6.96 -11.68 -4.11
CA ALA A 203 -8.20 -11.26 -4.78
C ALA A 203 -8.34 -9.74 -4.86
N LEU A 204 -7.91 -9.00 -3.82
CA LEU A 204 -7.92 -7.55 -3.82
C LEU A 204 -6.81 -6.94 -4.70
N MET A 205 -5.61 -7.53 -4.72
CA MET A 205 -4.50 -7.05 -5.56
C MET A 205 -4.74 -7.25 -7.06
N ASP A 206 -5.40 -8.34 -7.43
CA ASP A 206 -5.70 -8.69 -8.82
C ASP A 206 -6.99 -8.01 -9.34
N ASP A 207 -7.71 -7.29 -8.48
CA ASP A 207 -8.93 -6.56 -8.84
C ASP A 207 -8.67 -5.43 -9.85
N TYR A 208 -9.61 -5.07 -10.72
CA TYR A 208 -9.37 -3.98 -11.67
C TYR A 208 -9.49 -2.57 -11.03
N GLU A 209 -10.20 -2.44 -9.90
CA GLU A 209 -10.44 -1.17 -9.22
C GLU A 209 -9.23 -0.73 -8.38
N CYS A 210 -8.78 0.51 -8.59
CA CYS A 210 -7.61 1.07 -7.91
C CYS A 210 -7.74 1.05 -6.37
N HIS A 211 -8.94 1.29 -5.84
CA HIS A 211 -9.18 1.27 -4.41
C HIS A 211 -9.00 -0.14 -3.82
N ALA A 212 -9.59 -1.17 -4.46
CA ALA A 212 -9.42 -2.56 -4.04
C ALA A 212 -7.95 -3.00 -4.12
N LYS A 213 -7.26 -2.66 -5.23
CA LYS A 213 -5.81 -2.91 -5.37
C LYS A 213 -4.99 -2.28 -4.25
N LEU A 214 -5.28 -1.04 -3.89
CA LEU A 214 -4.59 -0.34 -2.82
C LEU A 214 -4.77 -1.06 -1.47
N TRP A 215 -5.98 -1.53 -1.16
CA TRP A 215 -6.22 -2.37 0.02
C TRP A 215 -5.46 -3.69 -0.04
N GLY A 216 -5.49 -4.38 -1.18
CA GLY A 216 -4.73 -5.62 -1.40
C GLY A 216 -3.24 -5.42 -1.16
N LEU A 217 -2.65 -4.34 -1.71
CA LEU A 217 -1.24 -4.00 -1.53
C LEU A 217 -0.90 -3.67 -0.07
N ARG A 218 -1.75 -2.93 0.65
CA ARG A 218 -1.55 -2.62 2.07
C ARG A 218 -1.54 -3.90 2.92
N LEU A 219 -2.47 -4.83 2.64
CA LEU A 219 -2.53 -6.12 3.32
C LEU A 219 -1.35 -7.00 2.94
N ALA A 220 -0.94 -7.01 1.67
CA ALA A 220 0.25 -7.73 1.20
C ALA A 220 1.52 -7.22 1.88
N LEU A 221 1.71 -5.91 1.95
CA LEU A 221 2.85 -5.29 2.62
C LEU A 221 2.91 -5.67 4.10
N LYS A 222 1.76 -5.67 4.78
CA LYS A 222 1.62 -6.12 6.17
C LYS A 222 1.98 -7.60 6.31
N LEU A 223 1.51 -8.46 5.41
CA LEU A 223 1.85 -9.87 5.38
C LEU A 223 3.34 -10.12 5.12
N LEU A 224 3.95 -9.39 4.18
CA LEU A 224 5.39 -9.48 3.90
C LEU A 224 6.23 -9.07 5.12
N ARG A 225 5.92 -7.92 5.74
CA ARG A 225 6.68 -7.41 6.90
C ARG A 225 6.56 -8.32 8.13
N ARG A 226 5.39 -8.93 8.35
CA ARG A 226 5.12 -9.73 9.55
C ARG A 226 5.44 -11.22 9.34
N GLY A 227 5.07 -11.80 8.21
CA GLY A 227 5.34 -13.20 7.87
C GLY A 227 6.74 -13.46 7.30
N GLY A 228 7.47 -12.42 6.89
CA GLY A 228 8.79 -12.55 6.24
C GLY A 228 9.93 -12.99 7.16
N GLN A 229 9.79 -12.85 8.48
CA GLN A 229 10.89 -12.98 9.44
C GLN A 229 11.49 -14.39 9.53
N GLN A 230 10.72 -15.43 9.21
CA GLN A 230 11.15 -16.83 9.37
C GLN A 230 11.55 -17.50 8.04
N GLY A 231 11.65 -16.72 6.94
CA GLY A 231 11.89 -17.27 5.60
C GLY A 231 10.79 -18.17 5.05
N PHE A 232 9.69 -18.37 5.81
CA PHE A 232 8.51 -19.14 5.42
C PHE A 232 7.96 -18.64 4.08
N MET A 233 7.74 -17.32 3.96
CA MET A 233 7.20 -16.68 2.75
C MET A 233 8.00 -17.00 1.48
N ARG A 234 9.33 -17.10 1.60
CA ARG A 234 10.22 -17.49 0.49
C ARG A 234 10.10 -18.99 0.19
N LYS A 235 10.19 -19.84 1.21
CA LYS A 235 10.18 -21.31 1.06
C LYS A 235 8.83 -21.84 0.57
N SER A 236 7.73 -21.21 0.98
CA SER A 236 6.38 -21.58 0.57
C SER A 236 6.00 -21.01 -0.81
N GLY A 237 6.82 -20.17 -1.43
CA GLY A 237 6.50 -19.53 -2.71
C GLY A 237 5.42 -18.43 -2.64
N ILE A 238 4.89 -18.13 -1.44
CA ILE A 238 3.86 -17.08 -1.26
C ILE A 238 4.42 -15.70 -1.63
N ALA A 239 5.67 -15.42 -1.28
CA ALA A 239 6.32 -14.18 -1.70
C ALA A 239 6.37 -14.06 -3.24
N ASN A 240 6.58 -15.14 -3.99
CA ASN A 240 6.54 -15.10 -5.47
C ASN A 240 5.13 -14.78 -6.00
N VAL A 241 4.09 -15.32 -5.36
CA VAL A 241 2.69 -15.03 -5.74
C VAL A 241 2.39 -13.55 -5.53
N ILE A 242 2.73 -13.02 -4.35
CA ILE A 242 2.55 -11.58 -4.04
C ILE A 242 3.38 -10.73 -5.00
N ASP A 243 4.65 -11.08 -5.21
CA ASP A 243 5.56 -10.36 -6.11
C ASP A 243 4.98 -10.20 -7.50
N LYS A 244 4.42 -11.28 -8.07
CA LYS A 244 3.78 -11.27 -9.38
C LYS A 244 2.65 -10.24 -9.45
N SER A 245 1.73 -10.26 -8.49
CA SER A 245 0.60 -9.31 -8.44
C SER A 245 1.07 -7.87 -8.16
N VAL A 246 2.10 -7.67 -7.32
CA VAL A 246 2.69 -6.35 -7.07
C VAL A 246 3.28 -5.75 -8.35
N ARG A 247 4.00 -6.55 -9.15
CA ARG A 247 4.66 -6.07 -10.38
C ARG A 247 3.68 -5.49 -11.39
N GLU A 248 2.45 -5.98 -11.43
CA GLU A 248 1.38 -5.46 -12.28
C GLU A 248 0.85 -4.09 -11.82
N CYS A 249 1.10 -3.73 -10.56
CA CYS A 249 0.70 -2.47 -9.94
C CYS A 249 1.80 -1.39 -9.96
N LEU A 250 3.00 -1.72 -10.44
CA LEU A 250 4.14 -0.78 -10.48
C LEU A 250 4.07 0.25 -11.60
N LEU A 251 3.09 0.18 -12.50
CA LEU A 251 2.89 1.18 -13.55
C LEU A 251 1.80 2.17 -13.13
N TYR A 252 2.13 3.44 -13.14
CA TYR A 252 1.22 4.55 -12.89
C TYR A 252 0.13 4.60 -13.95
N ARG A 253 -1.12 4.79 -13.51
CA ARG A 253 -2.30 4.88 -14.38
C ARG A 253 -3.02 6.19 -14.07
N SER A 254 -3.00 7.13 -15.02
CA SER A 254 -3.63 8.45 -14.88
C SER A 254 -5.17 8.42 -15.01
N ASP A 255 -5.70 7.40 -15.66
CA ASP A 255 -7.07 7.44 -16.21
C ASP A 255 -8.11 6.79 -15.29
N SER A 256 -7.70 5.90 -14.40
CA SER A 256 -8.56 5.18 -13.46
C SER A 256 -8.23 5.57 -12.02
N GLY A 257 -9.18 6.15 -11.27
CA GLY A 257 -9.03 6.40 -9.85
C GLY A 257 -7.93 7.41 -9.49
N LYS A 258 -7.99 8.62 -10.09
CA LYS A 258 -7.01 9.70 -9.87
C LYS A 258 -6.72 9.99 -8.40
N GLU A 259 -7.73 9.84 -7.54
CA GLU A 259 -7.59 10.03 -6.09
C GLU A 259 -6.70 8.99 -5.41
N PHE A 260 -6.63 7.76 -5.95
CA PHE A 260 -5.84 6.66 -5.39
C PHE A 260 -4.54 6.39 -6.15
N ALA A 261 -4.34 6.93 -7.35
CA ALA A 261 -3.22 6.58 -8.22
C ALA A 261 -1.85 6.81 -7.56
N VAL A 262 -1.71 7.91 -6.81
CA VAL A 262 -0.48 8.27 -6.07
C VAL A 262 -0.23 7.29 -4.93
N ASP A 263 -1.24 7.03 -4.10
CA ASP A 263 -1.15 6.08 -2.98
C ASP A 263 -0.90 4.65 -3.46
N LEU A 264 -1.54 4.25 -4.55
CA LEU A 264 -1.36 2.96 -5.20
C LEU A 264 0.08 2.78 -5.65
N LEU A 265 0.65 3.78 -6.33
CA LEU A 265 2.04 3.77 -6.78
C LEU A 265 3.00 3.66 -5.58
N SER A 266 2.79 4.47 -4.53
CA SER A 266 3.61 4.42 -3.32
C SER A 266 3.58 3.04 -2.68
N CYS A 267 2.38 2.51 -2.45
CA CYS A 267 2.21 1.22 -1.79
C CYS A 267 2.73 0.06 -2.64
N ALA A 268 2.59 0.13 -3.97
CA ALA A 268 3.13 -0.86 -4.88
C ALA A 268 4.66 -0.93 -4.83
N PHE A 269 5.35 0.22 -4.84
CA PHE A 269 6.81 0.23 -4.70
C PHE A 269 7.27 -0.26 -3.32
N GLU A 270 6.60 0.12 -2.24
CA GLU A 270 6.90 -0.41 -0.91
C GLU A 270 6.75 -1.94 -0.86
N ALA A 271 5.64 -2.47 -1.38
CA ALA A 271 5.41 -3.91 -1.45
C ALA A 271 6.45 -4.62 -2.33
N ALA A 272 6.87 -4.01 -3.44
CA ALA A 272 7.87 -4.57 -4.34
C ALA A 272 9.24 -4.65 -3.67
N ILE A 273 9.62 -3.61 -2.92
CA ILE A 273 10.88 -3.57 -2.18
C ILE A 273 10.88 -4.61 -1.07
N GLU A 274 9.80 -4.74 -0.30
CA GLU A 274 9.72 -5.77 0.75
C GLU A 274 9.70 -7.19 0.17
N SER A 275 8.97 -7.40 -0.92
CA SER A 275 8.98 -8.66 -1.68
C SER A 275 10.40 -9.00 -2.14
N ALA A 276 11.10 -8.02 -2.73
CA ALA A 276 12.47 -8.20 -3.19
C ALA A 276 13.44 -8.51 -2.04
N ARG A 277 13.30 -7.88 -0.88
CA ARG A 277 14.11 -8.20 0.31
C ARG A 277 13.92 -9.64 0.78
N ILE A 278 12.70 -10.17 0.69
CA ILE A 278 12.39 -11.55 1.08
C ILE A 278 12.91 -12.55 0.04
N LEU A 279 12.66 -12.30 -1.24
CA LEU A 279 13.01 -13.20 -2.34
C LEU A 279 14.51 -13.18 -2.69
N TYR A 280 15.10 -12.00 -2.65
CA TYR A 280 16.46 -11.70 -3.09
C TYR A 280 17.30 -11.21 -1.91
N SER A 281 17.26 -11.92 -0.79
CA SER A 281 18.03 -11.56 0.41
C SER A 281 19.53 -11.84 0.27
N ASP A 282 19.90 -12.81 -0.58
CA ASP A 282 21.28 -13.29 -0.74
C ASP A 282 21.87 -12.77 -2.06
N PRO A 283 22.92 -11.92 -2.03
CA PRO A 283 23.63 -11.46 -3.21
C PRO A 283 24.21 -12.57 -4.09
N GLN A 284 24.42 -13.78 -3.54
CA GLN A 284 24.90 -14.94 -4.31
C GLN A 284 23.79 -15.62 -5.12
N ASN A 285 22.52 -15.26 -4.91
CA ASN A 285 21.42 -15.76 -5.71
C ASN A 285 21.55 -15.20 -7.14
N ALA A 286 21.55 -16.08 -8.14
CA ALA A 286 21.62 -15.69 -9.56
C ALA A 286 20.51 -14.67 -9.94
N ASN A 287 19.34 -14.79 -9.31
CA ASN A 287 18.19 -13.92 -9.56
C ASN A 287 18.20 -12.65 -8.69
N TYR A 288 19.21 -12.46 -7.82
CA TYR A 288 19.29 -11.32 -6.90
C TYR A 288 19.14 -10.00 -7.65
N SER A 289 19.97 -9.84 -8.68
CA SER A 289 20.05 -8.59 -9.40
C SER A 289 18.82 -8.37 -10.29
N ASP A 290 18.25 -9.43 -10.87
CA ASP A 290 17.10 -9.34 -11.78
C ASP A 290 15.86 -8.74 -11.12
N GLY A 291 15.59 -9.12 -9.86
CA GLY A 291 14.49 -8.55 -9.09
C GLY A 291 14.63 -7.04 -8.89
N TRP A 292 15.80 -6.60 -8.43
CA TRP A 292 16.10 -5.19 -8.17
C TRP A 292 16.20 -4.36 -9.45
N TRP A 293 16.75 -4.94 -10.52
CA TRP A 293 16.80 -4.30 -11.84
C TRP A 293 15.41 -4.07 -12.40
N PHE A 294 14.50 -5.04 -12.29
CA PHE A 294 13.12 -4.84 -12.71
C PHE A 294 12.45 -3.67 -11.99
N ILE A 295 12.61 -3.55 -10.65
CA ILE A 295 12.03 -2.43 -9.90
C ILE A 295 12.64 -1.11 -10.39
N THR A 296 13.96 -1.07 -10.62
CA THR A 296 14.66 0.10 -11.16
C THR A 296 14.12 0.50 -12.53
N GLU A 297 13.91 -0.47 -13.42
CA GLU A 297 13.33 -0.26 -14.75
C GLU A 297 11.91 0.27 -14.66
N LYS A 298 11.11 -0.17 -13.68
CA LYS A 298 9.78 0.40 -13.44
C LYS A 298 9.87 1.83 -12.93
N VAL A 299 10.78 2.17 -12.03
CA VAL A 299 10.97 3.58 -11.61
C VAL A 299 11.26 4.46 -12.83
N ILE A 300 12.17 4.03 -13.70
CA ILE A 300 12.53 4.74 -14.95
C ILE A 300 11.36 4.82 -15.92
N ALA A 301 10.66 3.71 -16.17
CA ALA A 301 9.56 3.68 -17.11
C ALA A 301 8.40 4.59 -16.67
N ASN A 302 8.17 4.74 -15.36
CA ASN A 302 7.11 5.60 -14.83
C ASN A 302 7.36 7.09 -15.03
N ASP A 303 8.62 7.53 -15.15
CA ASP A 303 8.95 8.94 -15.38
C ASP A 303 8.19 9.52 -16.60
N VAL A 304 8.08 8.71 -17.66
CA VAL A 304 7.35 9.08 -18.89
C VAL A 304 5.86 9.30 -18.64
N TYR A 305 5.25 8.54 -17.73
CA TYR A 305 3.81 8.57 -17.46
C TYR A 305 3.42 9.57 -16.37
N VAL A 306 4.38 10.01 -15.57
CA VAL A 306 4.15 10.77 -14.33
C VAL A 306 4.48 12.27 -14.48
N ALA A 307 5.00 12.70 -15.64
CA ALA A 307 5.57 14.03 -15.87
C ALA A 307 4.79 15.22 -15.26
N ASP A 308 3.46 15.22 -15.30
CA ASP A 308 2.64 16.33 -14.79
C ASP A 308 2.15 16.15 -13.33
N ASN A 309 2.35 14.97 -12.72
CA ASN A 309 1.94 14.70 -11.34
C ASN A 309 3.12 14.77 -10.38
N ILE A 310 3.32 15.96 -9.79
CA ILE A 310 4.39 16.26 -8.82
C ILE A 310 4.44 15.26 -7.65
N ALA A 311 3.27 14.82 -7.15
CA ALA A 311 3.21 13.88 -6.03
C ALA A 311 3.74 12.50 -6.42
N ALA A 312 3.33 12.00 -7.59
CA ALA A 312 3.85 10.74 -8.12
C ALA A 312 5.35 10.86 -8.49
N SER A 313 5.81 11.98 -9.06
CA SER A 313 7.24 12.22 -9.33
C SER A 313 8.07 12.16 -8.05
N SER A 314 7.54 12.74 -6.96
CA SER A 314 8.18 12.68 -5.64
C SER A 314 8.33 11.25 -5.14
N ILE A 315 7.30 10.41 -5.31
CA ILE A 315 7.36 8.98 -4.94
C ILE A 315 8.42 8.25 -5.75
N LEU A 316 8.46 8.44 -7.08
CA LEU A 316 9.45 7.80 -7.95
C LEU A 316 10.87 8.17 -7.56
N CYS A 317 11.12 9.47 -7.33
CA CYS A 317 12.44 9.94 -6.91
C CYS A 317 12.86 9.29 -5.59
N LYS A 318 11.98 9.23 -4.58
CA LYS A 318 12.31 8.60 -3.28
C LYS A 318 12.76 7.14 -3.39
N GLN A 319 12.34 6.42 -4.44
CA GLN A 319 12.76 5.03 -4.65
C GLN A 319 14.26 4.89 -4.95
N VAL A 320 14.91 5.93 -5.47
CA VAL A 320 16.35 5.88 -5.82
C VAL A 320 17.20 5.51 -4.60
N THR A 321 16.95 6.12 -3.44
CA THR A 321 17.66 5.77 -2.19
C THR A 321 17.43 4.32 -1.80
N LEU A 322 16.18 3.85 -1.90
CA LEU A 322 15.81 2.48 -1.53
C LEU A 322 16.42 1.43 -2.47
N LEU A 323 16.66 1.78 -3.73
CA LEU A 323 17.34 0.94 -4.73
C LEU A 323 18.86 0.95 -4.57
N CYS A 324 19.45 2.07 -4.16
CA CYS A 324 20.90 2.18 -3.94
C CYS A 324 21.37 1.28 -2.78
N GLN A 325 20.55 1.09 -1.74
CA GLN A 325 20.87 0.25 -0.59
C GLN A 325 21.21 -1.21 -0.96
N PRO A 326 20.35 -1.97 -1.68
CA PRO A 326 20.66 -3.34 -2.08
C PRO A 326 21.63 -3.41 -3.27
N LEU A 327 21.50 -2.54 -4.27
CA LEU A 327 22.31 -2.65 -5.49
C LEU A 327 23.73 -2.10 -5.32
N GLY A 328 23.95 -1.16 -4.40
CA GLY A 328 25.23 -0.48 -4.24
C GLY A 328 25.73 0.06 -5.58
N VAL A 329 27.01 -0.17 -5.88
CA VAL A 329 27.65 0.28 -7.13
C VAL A 329 27.01 -0.32 -8.39
N ALA A 330 26.29 -1.44 -8.29
CA ALA A 330 25.63 -2.06 -9.45
C ALA A 330 24.51 -1.18 -10.04
N ILE A 331 23.93 -0.25 -9.26
CA ILE A 331 22.97 0.73 -9.77
C ILE A 331 23.58 1.63 -10.85
N ALA A 332 24.92 1.69 -10.95
CA ALA A 332 25.60 2.47 -11.97
C ALA A 332 25.23 2.05 -13.41
N ARG A 333 24.72 0.83 -13.61
CA ARG A 333 24.13 0.39 -14.89
C ARG A 333 22.98 1.29 -15.35
N TYR A 334 22.19 1.79 -14.40
CA TYR A 334 21.03 2.67 -14.62
C TYR A 334 21.33 4.14 -14.31
N LEU A 335 22.61 4.52 -14.15
CA LEU A 335 22.95 5.87 -13.73
C LEU A 335 22.48 6.95 -14.71
N ARG A 336 22.66 6.73 -16.02
CA ARG A 336 22.21 7.67 -17.06
C ARG A 336 20.70 7.95 -16.99
N PRO A 337 19.80 6.94 -17.07
CA PRO A 337 18.36 7.22 -17.02
C PRO A 337 17.91 7.77 -15.67
N LEU A 338 18.50 7.33 -14.55
CA LEU A 338 18.18 7.88 -13.23
C LEU A 338 18.58 9.35 -13.09
N VAL A 339 19.78 9.72 -13.55
CA VAL A 339 20.20 11.13 -13.57
C VAL A 339 19.31 11.95 -14.48
N GLY A 340 18.95 11.44 -15.67
CA GLY A 340 18.05 12.13 -16.59
C GLY A 340 16.69 12.46 -15.96
N MET A 341 16.05 11.47 -15.34
CA MET A 341 14.79 11.64 -14.59
C MET A 341 14.92 12.69 -13.48
N LEU A 342 15.94 12.58 -12.63
CA LEU A 342 16.16 13.51 -11.52
C LEU A 342 16.40 14.95 -12.03
N CYS A 343 17.27 15.11 -13.03
CA CYS A 343 17.57 16.40 -13.63
C CYS A 343 16.35 17.02 -14.32
N GLN A 344 15.54 16.21 -15.01
CA GLN A 344 14.30 16.67 -15.63
C GLN A 344 13.32 17.22 -14.59
N GLY A 345 13.19 16.55 -13.43
CA GLY A 345 12.34 17.02 -12.34
C GLY A 345 12.75 18.36 -11.73
N LEU A 346 14.02 18.78 -11.86
CA LEU A 346 14.51 20.08 -11.40
C LEU A 346 14.21 21.25 -12.36
N HIS A 347 13.69 20.98 -13.55
CA HIS A 347 13.33 22.02 -14.52
C HIS A 347 11.95 22.65 -14.25
N SER A 348 11.20 22.13 -13.28
CA SER A 348 9.96 22.76 -12.84
C SER A 348 10.27 24.02 -12.00
N PRO A 349 9.67 25.19 -12.30
CA PRO A 349 9.99 26.39 -11.53
C PRO A 349 9.46 26.33 -10.08
N VAL A 350 10.36 26.41 -9.08
CA VAL A 350 10.03 26.24 -7.64
C VAL A 350 8.98 27.24 -7.15
N TYR A 351 8.96 28.46 -7.68
CA TYR A 351 8.04 29.51 -7.27
C TYR A 351 6.56 29.25 -7.65
N LEU A 352 6.26 28.18 -8.40
CA LEU A 352 4.88 27.86 -8.80
C LEU A 352 4.07 27.19 -7.67
N SER A 353 4.70 26.37 -6.81
CA SER A 353 4.01 25.73 -5.69
C SER A 353 4.98 25.21 -4.63
N GLN A 354 4.48 25.04 -3.38
CA GLN A 354 5.25 24.41 -2.31
C GLN A 354 5.63 22.96 -2.66
N SER A 355 4.73 22.22 -3.32
CA SER A 355 4.97 20.83 -3.69
C SER A 355 6.13 20.66 -4.69
N ILE A 356 6.40 21.65 -5.55
CA ILE A 356 7.56 21.63 -6.45
C ILE A 356 8.86 21.85 -5.65
N CYS A 357 8.86 22.77 -4.68
CA CYS A 357 10.00 22.93 -3.78
C CYS A 357 10.31 21.63 -3.02
N ASP A 358 9.29 20.98 -2.49
CA ASP A 358 9.42 19.72 -1.77
C ASP A 358 9.93 18.60 -2.70
N LEU A 359 9.49 18.57 -3.97
CA LEU A 359 10.02 17.67 -5.00
C LEU A 359 11.51 17.94 -5.25
N HIS A 360 11.92 19.21 -5.41
CA HIS A 360 13.32 19.56 -5.63
C HIS A 360 14.20 19.14 -4.45
N LEU A 361 13.74 19.33 -3.22
CA LEU A 361 14.44 18.84 -2.01
C LEU A 361 14.65 17.32 -2.05
N VAL A 362 13.60 16.58 -2.42
CA VAL A 362 13.69 15.13 -2.60
C VAL A 362 14.73 14.78 -3.67
N ILE A 363 14.67 15.41 -4.84
CA ILE A 363 15.59 15.15 -5.96
C ILE A 363 17.03 15.42 -5.57
N VAL A 364 17.31 16.58 -4.97
CA VAL A 364 18.66 16.97 -4.52
C VAL A 364 19.20 15.93 -3.53
N GLN A 365 18.36 15.46 -2.60
CA GLN A 365 18.73 14.37 -1.69
C GLN A 365 19.06 13.07 -2.46
N GLN A 366 18.30 12.71 -3.51
CA GLN A 366 18.59 11.51 -4.30
C GLN A 366 19.88 11.63 -5.11
N ILE A 367 20.17 12.80 -5.68
CA ILE A 367 21.43 13.07 -6.38
C ILE A 367 22.59 12.87 -5.42
N GLN A 368 22.48 13.36 -4.18
CA GLN A 368 23.51 13.12 -3.16
C GLN A 368 23.72 11.63 -2.91
N VAL A 369 22.65 10.85 -2.75
CA VAL A 369 22.74 9.39 -2.55
C VAL A 369 23.37 8.68 -3.77
N LEU A 370 23.07 9.11 -4.99
CA LEU A 370 23.74 8.60 -6.19
C LEU A 370 25.22 8.98 -6.24
N MET A 371 25.60 10.18 -5.79
CA MET A 371 27.01 10.58 -5.68
C MET A 371 27.76 9.72 -4.67
N ASP A 372 27.12 9.40 -3.54
CA ASP A 372 27.67 8.50 -2.52
C ASP A 372 27.87 7.08 -3.08
N THR A 373 26.83 6.55 -3.72
CA THR A 373 26.78 5.15 -4.17
C THR A 373 27.61 4.90 -5.44
N CYS A 374 27.60 5.86 -6.38
CA CYS A 374 28.23 5.76 -7.70
C CYS A 374 29.39 6.75 -7.90
N SER A 375 30.13 7.05 -6.82
CA SER A 375 31.20 8.06 -6.81
C SER A 375 32.20 7.94 -7.98
N GLN A 376 32.54 6.72 -8.37
CA GLN A 376 33.48 6.46 -9.47
C GLN A 376 32.95 6.83 -10.87
N ARG A 377 31.63 6.85 -11.07
CA ARG A 377 31.01 7.05 -12.40
C ARG A 377 30.15 8.31 -12.51
N ILE A 378 29.76 8.92 -11.38
CA ILE A 378 28.90 10.10 -11.37
C ILE A 378 29.52 11.32 -12.05
N HIS A 379 30.86 11.41 -12.09
CA HIS A 379 31.58 12.54 -12.66
C HIS A 379 31.26 12.78 -14.16
N VAL A 380 30.86 11.74 -14.89
CA VAL A 380 30.48 11.84 -16.32
C VAL A 380 29.23 12.70 -16.50
N TYR A 381 28.36 12.78 -15.49
CA TYR A 381 27.07 13.49 -15.53
C TYR A 381 27.12 14.87 -14.86
N VAL A 382 28.30 15.34 -14.45
CA VAL A 382 28.48 16.61 -13.73
C VAL A 382 27.88 17.79 -14.48
N GLN A 383 28.07 17.87 -15.79
CA GLN A 383 27.57 18.99 -16.59
C GLN A 383 26.04 19.06 -16.56
N GLU A 384 25.39 17.91 -16.70
CA GLU A 384 23.93 17.79 -16.71
C GLU A 384 23.34 18.11 -15.32
N ILE A 385 23.92 17.53 -14.27
CA ILE A 385 23.49 17.75 -12.89
C ILE A 385 23.68 19.21 -12.49
N ILE A 386 24.84 19.82 -12.76
CA ILE A 386 25.09 21.22 -12.44
C ILE A 386 24.13 22.15 -13.19
N ALA A 387 23.84 21.88 -14.47
CA ALA A 387 22.89 22.67 -15.24
C ALA A 387 21.48 22.62 -14.64
N ALA A 388 21.00 21.43 -14.25
CA ALA A 388 19.69 21.25 -13.62
C ALA A 388 19.62 21.91 -12.23
N LEU A 389 20.65 21.74 -11.40
CA LEU A 389 20.75 22.40 -10.08
C LEU A 389 20.79 23.92 -10.22
N ALA A 390 21.50 24.45 -11.21
CA ALA A 390 21.57 25.87 -11.48
C ALA A 390 20.22 26.44 -11.93
N TYR A 391 19.43 25.67 -12.70
CA TYR A 391 18.05 26.04 -13.03
C TYR A 391 17.17 26.10 -11.78
N SER A 392 17.23 25.05 -10.94
CA SER A 392 16.50 25.02 -9.66
C SER A 392 16.89 26.21 -8.78
N TRP A 393 18.19 26.47 -8.61
CA TRP A 393 18.71 27.63 -7.88
C TRP A 393 18.17 28.95 -8.42
N ALA A 394 18.26 29.18 -9.73
CA ALA A 394 17.75 30.38 -10.38
C ALA A 394 16.26 30.60 -10.10
N SER A 395 15.47 29.52 -10.08
CA SER A 395 14.04 29.61 -9.79
C SER A 395 13.76 30.04 -8.35
N THR A 396 14.65 29.77 -7.39
CA THR A 396 14.53 30.24 -6.01
C THR A 396 14.75 31.75 -5.86
N GLN A 397 15.44 32.39 -6.81
CA GLN A 397 15.70 33.83 -6.80
C GLN A 397 14.54 34.66 -7.38
N ASN A 398 13.49 34.01 -7.87
CA ASN A 398 12.33 34.71 -8.40
C ASN A 398 11.61 35.46 -7.26
N LYS A 399 11.15 36.70 -7.51
CA LYS A 399 10.42 37.51 -6.52
C LYS A 399 9.18 36.79 -5.95
N ASN A 400 8.55 35.95 -6.76
CA ASN A 400 7.36 35.17 -6.35
C ASN A 400 7.71 34.01 -5.40
N ALA A 401 8.99 33.65 -5.27
CA ALA A 401 9.45 32.56 -4.44
C ALA A 401 9.35 32.89 -2.94
N GLY A 402 9.25 34.17 -2.54
CA GLY A 402 9.27 34.59 -1.13
C GLY A 402 8.19 33.97 -0.23
N ASN A 403 7.11 33.42 -0.80
CA ASN A 403 6.03 32.76 -0.06
C ASN A 403 6.24 31.24 0.13
N ILE A 404 7.25 30.65 -0.53
CA ILE A 404 7.53 29.21 -0.48
C ILE A 404 8.46 28.91 0.69
N LYS A 405 8.09 27.92 1.51
CA LYS A 405 8.89 27.45 2.63
C LYS A 405 10.07 26.62 2.14
N ASN A 406 11.13 26.55 2.95
CA ASN A 406 12.31 25.70 2.72
C ASN A 406 13.19 26.08 1.51
N ILE A 407 13.02 27.27 0.92
CA ILE A 407 13.92 27.75 -0.14
C ILE A 407 15.37 27.82 0.34
N GLY A 408 15.61 28.34 1.55
CA GLY A 408 16.96 28.41 2.11
C GLY A 408 17.59 27.01 2.25
N GLU A 409 16.84 26.03 2.73
CA GLU A 409 17.30 24.64 2.81
C GLU A 409 17.63 24.08 1.42
N LEU A 410 16.79 24.34 0.41
CA LEU A 410 17.04 23.89 -0.95
C LEU A 410 18.32 24.51 -1.51
N GLN A 411 18.51 25.81 -1.29
CA GLN A 411 19.72 26.54 -1.67
C GLN A 411 20.97 25.93 -1.02
N ASP A 412 20.96 25.73 0.29
CA ASP A 412 22.08 25.15 1.04
C ASP A 412 22.45 23.75 0.54
N ARG A 413 21.45 22.91 0.25
CA ARG A 413 21.68 21.56 -0.29
C ARG A 413 22.24 21.60 -1.71
N ILE A 414 21.77 22.51 -2.57
CA ILE A 414 22.33 22.72 -3.91
C ILE A 414 23.81 23.12 -3.82
N ILE A 415 24.14 24.09 -2.98
CA ILE A 415 25.54 24.54 -2.75
C ILE A 415 26.39 23.37 -2.27
N SER A 416 25.90 22.59 -1.32
CA SER A 416 26.60 21.42 -0.78
C SER A 416 26.96 20.40 -1.88
N ILE A 417 26.02 20.11 -2.79
CA ILE A 417 26.28 19.20 -3.92
C ILE A 417 27.33 19.78 -4.88
N VAL A 418 27.24 21.07 -5.22
CA VAL A 418 28.22 21.72 -6.11
C VAL A 418 29.62 21.70 -5.48
N HIS A 419 29.76 22.03 -4.20
CA HIS A 419 31.03 21.93 -3.49
C HIS A 419 31.58 20.49 -3.48
N ARG A 420 30.70 19.50 -3.37
CA ARG A 420 31.09 18.10 -3.43
C ARG A 420 31.61 17.71 -4.82
N PHE A 421 30.98 18.18 -5.90
CA PHE A 421 31.51 17.99 -7.25
C PHE A 421 32.82 18.73 -7.48
N GLN A 422 33.02 19.93 -6.92
CA GLN A 422 34.31 20.63 -6.99
C GLN A 422 35.44 19.80 -6.36
N LYS A 423 35.15 19.06 -5.28
CA LYS A 423 36.13 18.14 -4.65
C LYS A 423 36.42 16.91 -5.50
N ILE A 424 35.41 16.35 -6.18
CA ILE A 424 35.54 15.12 -6.98
C ILE A 424 36.18 15.39 -8.35
N CYS A 425 35.75 16.46 -9.03
CA CYS A 425 36.11 16.80 -10.41
C CYS A 425 36.14 18.33 -10.60
N PRO A 426 37.18 19.02 -10.08
CA PRO A 426 37.24 20.48 -10.05
C PRO A 426 37.18 21.12 -11.44
N GLU A 427 37.96 20.61 -12.39
CA GLU A 427 38.07 21.20 -13.74
C GLU A 427 36.73 21.17 -14.50
N THR A 428 36.06 20.00 -14.53
CA THR A 428 34.77 19.84 -15.21
C THR A 428 33.68 20.68 -14.53
N THR A 429 33.71 20.76 -13.20
CA THR A 429 32.76 21.56 -12.41
C THR A 429 32.93 23.05 -12.70
N GLN A 430 34.16 23.56 -12.65
CA GLN A 430 34.47 24.96 -12.96
C GLN A 430 34.12 25.32 -14.40
N ALA A 431 34.44 24.44 -15.36
CA ALA A 431 34.07 24.64 -16.76
C ALA A 431 32.55 24.72 -16.94
N SER A 432 31.79 23.88 -16.23
CA SER A 432 30.32 23.88 -16.26
C SER A 432 29.73 25.17 -15.68
N ILE A 433 30.23 25.61 -14.52
CA ILE A 433 29.82 26.88 -13.89
C ILE A 433 30.13 28.07 -14.81
N LYS A 434 31.34 28.11 -15.39
CA LYS A 434 31.74 29.16 -16.34
C LYS A 434 30.82 29.20 -17.55
N ARG A 435 30.47 28.04 -18.12
CA ARG A 435 29.54 27.93 -19.26
C ARG A 435 28.14 28.44 -18.90
N LEU A 436 27.64 28.13 -17.70
CA LEU A 436 26.34 28.63 -17.23
C LEU A 436 26.34 30.16 -17.09
N HIS A 437 27.38 30.73 -16.48
CA HIS A 437 27.53 32.19 -16.37
C HIS A 437 27.64 32.87 -17.73
N GLN A 438 28.33 32.27 -18.70
CA GLN A 438 28.41 32.80 -20.07
C GLN A 438 27.06 32.73 -20.80
N THR A 439 26.28 31.66 -20.58
CA THR A 439 25.01 31.45 -21.28
C THR A 439 23.87 32.29 -20.70
N ARG A 440 23.88 32.53 -19.38
CA ARG A 440 22.82 33.26 -18.66
C ARG A 440 23.40 34.23 -17.62
N PRO A 441 24.12 35.28 -18.06
CA PRO A 441 24.81 36.18 -17.15
C PRO A 441 23.86 36.91 -16.19
N SER A 442 22.64 37.26 -16.62
CA SER A 442 21.66 37.94 -15.76
C SER A 442 21.16 37.09 -14.60
N ILE A 443 21.24 35.77 -14.69
CA ILE A 443 20.74 34.84 -13.68
C ILE A 443 21.83 34.46 -12.66
N PHE A 444 23.09 34.43 -13.10
CA PHE A 444 24.23 33.91 -12.32
C PHE A 444 25.32 34.96 -12.04
N ALA A 445 24.99 36.26 -12.12
CA ALA A 445 25.92 37.36 -11.80
C ALA A 445 26.09 37.61 -10.29
N GLN A 446 25.26 36.99 -9.46
CA GLN A 446 25.32 36.98 -7.99
C GLN A 446 25.72 35.60 -7.51
#